data_AF-A0A2N3FWM7-F1
#
_entry.id   AF-A0A2N3FWM7-F1
#
_cell.length_a   1.000
_cell.length_b   1.000
_cell.length_c   1.000
_cell.angle_alpha   90.00
_cell.angle_beta   90.00
_cell.angle_gamma   90.00
#
_symmetry.space_group_name_H-M   'P 1'
#
loop_
_entity.id
_entity.type
_entity.pdbx_description
1 polymer ?
#
loop_
_entity_poly.entity_id
_entity_poly.type
_entity_poly.pdbx_seq_one_letter_code
_entity_poly.pdbx_strand_id
1 'polypeptide(L)'
;MTESGVDHVDQVAVAISALTVAARARRVVGAGTADEHTEPVDAAEMICRVVASVAANLGGADQLLAGRPGSWEAGYVRQIVDSTAGSDEQDLMRWRTEPVRLEFDVEDTFMDMGIYELYEEESADAQDAHQAARVAVFEGAATSEELARARELEAALNGVLGTALDEAETARVTARFQEYDDLYARVWKRAEAAGGPLLESAAAAQRLSDEMDELWEADKLAYRDAYASAARQMLTDRGLGQLAVELVDVEAGDPWVWDDLTEDLHEHARKSAALPMTGQAPDWTDGRPADALRRAGRTYADRAATNNAG
;
A
#
# COMPACT_ATOMS: atom_id res chain seq x y z
N MET A 1 11.71 25.65 -30.32
CA MET A 1 11.07 24.64 -29.46
C MET A 1 10.76 23.45 -30.34
N THR A 2 11.78 22.74 -30.83
CA THR A 2 12.31 21.49 -30.27
C THR A 2 11.21 20.47 -30.04
N GLU A 3 10.85 19.78 -31.13
CA GLU A 3 10.23 18.46 -31.09
C GLU A 3 11.05 17.56 -30.18
N SER A 4 10.39 16.93 -29.21
CA SER A 4 10.97 15.93 -28.33
C SER A 4 11.37 14.71 -29.15
N GLY A 5 12.64 14.64 -29.55
CA GLY A 5 13.27 13.43 -30.05
C GLY A 5 13.37 12.41 -28.93
N VAL A 6 12.28 11.71 -28.66
CA VAL A 6 12.33 10.45 -27.91
C VAL A 6 12.88 9.44 -28.90
N ASP A 7 14.12 9.02 -28.67
CA ASP A 7 14.79 7.97 -29.44
C ASP A 7 14.00 6.66 -29.22
N HIS A 8 13.11 6.31 -30.16
CA HIS A 8 12.33 5.09 -30.07
C HIS A 8 13.28 3.92 -30.32
N VAL A 9 13.70 3.25 -29.24
CA VAL A 9 14.52 2.04 -29.32
C VAL A 9 13.77 1.00 -30.13
N ASP A 10 14.36 0.59 -31.26
CA ASP A 10 13.86 -0.53 -32.06
C ASP A 10 14.03 -1.84 -31.27
N GLN A 11 12.96 -2.24 -30.59
CA GLN A 11 12.92 -3.45 -29.74
C GLN A 11 13.20 -4.73 -30.54
N VAL A 12 12.87 -4.76 -31.84
CA VAL A 12 13.16 -5.90 -32.70
C VAL A 12 14.67 -6.03 -32.90
N ALA A 13 15.36 -4.91 -33.16
CA ALA A 13 16.82 -4.91 -33.29
C ALA A 13 17.51 -5.35 -31.99
N VAL A 14 17.00 -4.93 -30.82
CA VAL A 14 17.50 -5.37 -29.51
C VAL A 14 17.35 -6.88 -29.33
N ALA A 15 16.16 -7.42 -29.59
CA ALA A 15 15.89 -8.86 -29.47
C ALA A 15 16.76 -9.69 -30.43
N ILE A 16 16.90 -9.27 -31.69
CA ILE A 16 17.76 -9.93 -32.69
C ILE A 16 19.21 -9.98 -32.19
N SER A 17 19.73 -8.86 -31.68
CA SER A 17 21.10 -8.77 -31.19
C SER A 17 21.33 -9.72 -30.01
N ALA A 18 20.45 -9.67 -29.01
CA ALA A 18 20.55 -10.51 -27.81
C ALA A 18 20.49 -12.01 -28.14
N LEU A 19 19.50 -12.44 -28.94
CA LEU A 19 19.35 -13.83 -29.35
C LEU A 19 20.51 -14.31 -30.23
N THR A 20 21.05 -13.45 -31.10
CA THR A 20 22.22 -13.77 -31.93
C THR A 20 23.48 -14.00 -31.07
N VAL A 21 23.71 -13.15 -30.05
CA VAL A 21 24.82 -13.33 -29.12
C VAL A 21 24.66 -14.64 -28.36
N ALA A 22 23.47 -14.90 -27.82
CA ALA A 22 23.19 -16.11 -27.06
C ALA A 22 23.37 -17.38 -27.91
N ALA A 23 22.82 -17.42 -29.13
CA ALA A 23 22.94 -18.57 -30.04
C ALA A 23 24.37 -18.88 -30.50
N ARG A 24 25.29 -17.90 -30.45
CA ARG A 24 26.72 -18.10 -30.76
C ARG A 24 27.52 -18.65 -29.57
N ALA A 25 26.94 -18.67 -28.37
CA ALA A 25 27.61 -19.18 -27.19
C ALA A 25 27.98 -20.66 -27.36
N ARG A 26 28.98 -21.09 -26.59
CA ARG A 26 29.39 -22.48 -26.52
C ARG A 26 29.35 -22.95 -25.07
N ARG A 27 29.02 -24.22 -24.86
CA ARG A 27 29.00 -24.85 -23.53
C ARG A 27 30.06 -25.94 -23.44
N VAL A 28 30.61 -26.13 -22.24
CA VAL A 28 31.50 -27.25 -21.94
C VAL A 28 30.64 -28.43 -21.48
N VAL A 29 30.90 -29.60 -22.05
CA VAL A 29 30.27 -30.88 -21.69
C VAL A 29 31.33 -31.80 -21.12
N GLY A 30 31.01 -32.49 -20.02
CA GLY A 30 31.95 -33.41 -19.37
C GLY A 30 33.13 -32.73 -18.68
N ALA A 31 32.94 -31.51 -18.16
CA ALA A 31 33.99 -30.75 -17.49
C ALA A 31 34.72 -31.58 -16.40
N GLY A 32 36.04 -31.66 -16.49
CA GLY A 32 36.89 -32.44 -15.58
C GLY A 32 36.95 -33.94 -15.88
N THR A 33 36.41 -34.40 -17.02
CA THR A 33 36.43 -35.80 -17.44
C THR A 33 37.28 -36.01 -18.70
N ALA A 34 37.59 -37.26 -19.03
CA ALA A 34 38.34 -37.60 -20.26
C ALA A 34 37.57 -37.24 -21.55
N ASP A 35 36.25 -37.05 -21.45
CA ASP A 35 35.36 -36.71 -22.56
C ASP A 35 35.04 -35.20 -22.60
N GLU A 36 35.81 -34.36 -21.90
CA GLU A 36 35.61 -32.91 -21.90
C GLU A 36 35.74 -32.33 -23.31
N HIS A 37 34.69 -31.67 -23.77
CA HIS A 37 34.68 -30.94 -25.03
C HIS A 37 33.74 -29.76 -24.97
N THR A 38 33.89 -28.87 -25.95
CA THR A 38 33.04 -27.68 -26.08
C THR A 38 32.19 -27.81 -27.33
N GLU A 39 30.89 -27.57 -27.20
CA GLU A 39 29.92 -27.60 -28.30
C GLU A 39 29.06 -26.33 -28.34
N PRO A 40 28.37 -26.01 -29.45
CA PRO A 40 27.39 -24.92 -29.48
C PRO A 40 26.27 -25.13 -28.45
N VAL A 41 25.69 -24.03 -27.96
CA VAL A 41 24.45 -24.13 -27.17
C VAL A 41 23.28 -24.57 -28.06
N ASP A 42 22.31 -25.26 -27.47
CA ASP A 42 21.05 -25.57 -28.14
C ASP A 42 20.20 -24.30 -28.26
N ALA A 43 20.32 -23.62 -29.40
CA ALA A 43 19.58 -22.38 -29.65
C ALA A 43 18.07 -22.62 -29.75
N ALA A 44 17.63 -23.81 -30.19
CA ALA A 44 16.20 -24.12 -30.30
C ALA A 44 15.59 -24.27 -28.90
N GLU A 45 16.22 -25.05 -28.03
CA GLU A 45 15.82 -25.17 -26.62
C GLU A 45 15.80 -23.79 -25.95
N MET A 46 16.85 -22.99 -26.13
CA MET A 46 16.91 -21.64 -25.59
C MET A 46 15.74 -20.76 -26.02
N ILE A 47 15.42 -20.71 -27.32
CA ILE A 47 14.31 -19.90 -27.84
C ILE A 47 12.98 -20.37 -27.27
N CYS A 48 12.76 -21.68 -27.20
CA CYS A 48 11.56 -22.25 -26.57
C CYS A 48 11.40 -21.79 -25.12
N ARG A 49 12.47 -21.84 -24.34
CA ARG A 49 12.49 -21.37 -22.94
C ARG A 49 12.22 -19.86 -22.83
N VAL A 50 12.81 -19.05 -23.70
CA VAL A 50 12.57 -17.60 -23.73
C VAL A 50 11.11 -17.30 -23.99
N VAL A 51 10.51 -17.92 -25.02
CA VAL A 51 9.10 -17.71 -25.37
C VAL A 51 8.16 -18.15 -24.24
N ALA A 52 8.41 -19.31 -23.63
CA ALA A 52 7.64 -19.77 -22.47
C ALA A 52 7.76 -18.81 -21.27
N SER A 53 8.96 -18.30 -20.99
CA SER A 53 9.17 -17.36 -19.88
C SER A 53 8.48 -16.02 -20.11
N VAL A 54 8.51 -15.50 -21.36
CA VAL A 54 7.79 -14.27 -21.71
C VAL A 54 6.29 -14.47 -21.61
N ALA A 55 5.76 -15.61 -22.09
CA ALA A 55 4.34 -15.93 -21.90
C ALA A 55 3.96 -15.99 -20.41
N ALA A 56 4.79 -16.62 -19.58
CA ALA A 56 4.57 -16.71 -18.14
C ALA A 56 4.61 -15.35 -17.43
N ASN A 57 5.50 -14.44 -17.84
CA ASN A 57 5.57 -13.08 -17.29
C ASN A 57 4.35 -12.23 -17.69
N LEU A 58 3.84 -12.42 -18.92
CA LEU A 58 2.64 -11.74 -19.43
C LEU A 58 1.32 -12.36 -18.93
N GLY A 59 1.36 -13.36 -18.06
CA GLY A 59 0.16 -14.00 -17.50
C GLY A 59 -0.47 -15.07 -18.39
N GLY A 60 0.15 -15.43 -19.53
CA GLY A 60 -0.35 -16.51 -20.37
C GLY A 60 0.03 -16.43 -21.85
N ALA A 61 -0.21 -17.53 -22.56
CA ALA A 61 -0.04 -17.59 -24.02
C ALA A 61 -1.05 -16.70 -24.75
N ASP A 62 -2.26 -16.53 -24.22
CA ASP A 62 -3.28 -15.66 -24.82
C ASP A 62 -2.87 -14.18 -24.78
N GLN A 63 -2.32 -13.72 -23.65
CA GLN A 63 -1.80 -12.37 -23.45
C GLN A 63 -0.61 -12.09 -24.37
N LEU A 64 0.34 -13.03 -24.50
CA LEU A 64 1.45 -12.94 -25.46
C LEU A 64 0.96 -12.76 -26.92
N LEU A 65 -0.19 -13.35 -27.25
CA LEU A 65 -0.71 -13.41 -28.62
C LEU A 65 -1.80 -12.36 -28.92
N ALA A 66 -2.13 -11.51 -27.96
CA ALA A 66 -3.24 -10.56 -28.02
C ALA A 66 -3.17 -9.58 -29.20
N GLY A 67 -1.97 -9.29 -29.72
CA GLY A 67 -1.79 -8.36 -30.85
C GLY A 67 -2.32 -8.88 -32.20
N ARG A 68 -2.32 -10.20 -32.43
CA ARG A 68 -2.91 -10.80 -33.64
C ARG A 68 -3.31 -12.27 -33.41
N PRO A 69 -4.35 -12.52 -32.60
CA PRO A 69 -4.83 -13.86 -32.32
C PRO A 69 -5.24 -14.60 -33.60
N GLY A 70 -4.98 -15.91 -33.67
CA GLY A 70 -5.38 -16.77 -34.79
C GLY A 70 -4.51 -16.65 -36.06
N SER A 71 -3.46 -15.82 -36.05
CA SER A 71 -2.47 -15.83 -37.12
C SER A 71 -1.65 -17.13 -37.14
N TRP A 72 -1.07 -17.46 -38.31
CA TRP A 72 -0.21 -18.65 -38.42
C TRP A 72 1.04 -18.50 -37.54
N GLU A 73 1.56 -17.28 -37.40
CA GLU A 73 2.66 -16.96 -36.48
C GLU A 73 2.25 -17.22 -35.02
N ALA A 74 1.07 -16.73 -34.62
CA ALA A 74 0.54 -16.98 -33.28
C ALA A 74 0.32 -18.47 -33.01
N GLY A 75 -0.08 -19.25 -34.03
CA GLY A 75 -0.17 -20.70 -33.95
C GLY A 75 1.16 -21.38 -33.62
N TYR A 76 2.25 -20.98 -34.28
CA TYR A 76 3.58 -21.51 -33.98
C TYR A 76 4.09 -21.10 -32.59
N VAL A 77 3.89 -19.83 -32.21
CA VAL A 77 4.29 -19.36 -30.88
C VAL A 77 3.52 -20.10 -29.78
N ARG A 78 2.20 -20.30 -29.95
CA ARG A 78 1.40 -21.11 -29.02
C ARG A 78 1.92 -22.52 -28.92
N GLN A 79 2.19 -23.17 -30.05
CA GLN A 79 2.75 -24.52 -30.07
C GLN A 79 4.11 -24.60 -29.34
N ILE A 80 4.96 -23.58 -29.46
CA ILE A 80 6.21 -23.51 -28.71
C ILE A 80 5.94 -23.44 -27.20
N VAL A 81 5.02 -22.58 -26.76
CA VAL A 81 4.66 -22.46 -25.33
C VAL A 81 4.12 -23.80 -24.82
N ASP A 82 3.09 -24.35 -25.47
CA ASP A 82 2.41 -25.58 -25.05
C ASP A 82 3.36 -26.79 -25.03
N SER A 83 4.30 -26.88 -25.98
CA SER A 83 5.26 -27.99 -26.03
C SER A 83 6.41 -27.85 -25.03
N THR A 84 6.68 -26.64 -24.56
CA THR A 84 7.77 -26.35 -23.60
C THR A 84 7.27 -26.42 -22.15
N ALA A 85 6.12 -25.80 -21.89
CA ALA A 85 5.56 -25.66 -20.56
C ALA A 85 4.41 -26.62 -20.28
N GLY A 86 3.82 -27.26 -21.29
CA GLY A 86 2.54 -27.92 -21.15
C GLY A 86 1.37 -26.96 -21.42
N SER A 87 0.16 -27.51 -21.48
CA SER A 87 -1.07 -26.73 -21.73
C SER A 87 -1.77 -26.25 -20.47
N ASP A 88 -1.25 -26.62 -19.29
CA ASP A 88 -1.75 -26.15 -17.99
C ASP A 88 -1.04 -24.85 -17.61
N GLU A 89 -1.79 -23.82 -17.26
CA GLU A 89 -1.26 -22.53 -16.85
C GLU A 89 -0.36 -22.65 -15.61
N GLN A 90 -0.64 -23.59 -14.70
CA GLN A 90 0.20 -23.81 -13.52
C GLN A 90 1.60 -24.28 -13.90
N ASP A 91 1.72 -25.09 -14.95
CA ASP A 91 3.03 -25.53 -15.44
C ASP A 91 3.76 -24.38 -16.15
N LEU A 92 3.03 -23.49 -16.84
CA LEU A 92 3.59 -22.27 -17.42
C LEU A 92 4.20 -21.35 -16.34
N MET A 93 3.57 -21.21 -15.18
CA MET A 93 4.05 -20.33 -14.12
C MET A 93 5.42 -20.72 -13.56
N ARG A 94 5.87 -21.97 -13.75
CA ARG A 94 7.25 -22.40 -13.40
C ARG A 94 8.32 -21.71 -14.24
N TRP A 95 7.95 -21.17 -15.40
CA TRP A 95 8.84 -20.45 -16.32
C TRP A 95 8.88 -18.94 -16.06
N ARG A 96 8.04 -18.43 -15.16
CA ARG A 96 8.01 -17.00 -14.84
C ARG A 96 9.34 -16.58 -14.21
N THR A 97 9.86 -15.44 -14.67
CA THR A 97 11.13 -14.85 -14.18
C THR A 97 10.92 -13.52 -13.48
N GLU A 98 9.76 -12.90 -13.63
CA GLU A 98 9.38 -11.66 -12.96
C GLU A 98 8.53 -11.95 -11.71
N PRO A 99 8.56 -11.06 -10.69
CA PRO A 99 7.67 -11.17 -9.55
C PRO A 99 6.20 -11.24 -9.99
N VAL A 100 5.36 -11.90 -9.20
CA VAL A 100 3.91 -11.73 -9.31
C VAL A 100 3.57 -10.40 -8.65
N ARG A 101 3.09 -9.44 -9.44
CA ARG A 101 2.70 -8.10 -8.98
C ARG A 101 1.22 -8.15 -8.61
N LEU A 102 0.89 -7.87 -7.36
CA LEU A 102 -0.49 -7.83 -6.84
C LEU A 102 -0.86 -6.40 -6.51
N GLU A 103 -1.94 -5.91 -7.11
CA GLU A 103 -2.46 -4.56 -6.84
C GLU A 103 -3.16 -4.54 -5.49
N PHE A 104 -2.63 -3.78 -4.53
CA PHE A 104 -3.12 -3.85 -3.17
C PHE A 104 -3.22 -2.47 -2.51
N ASP A 105 -4.47 -2.04 -2.36
CA ASP A 105 -4.84 -0.96 -1.44
C ASP A 105 -5.26 -1.55 -0.08
N VAL A 106 -4.48 -1.21 0.94
CA VAL A 106 -4.72 -1.66 2.31
C VAL A 106 -5.90 -0.93 2.95
N GLU A 107 -6.14 0.34 2.60
CA GLU A 107 -7.24 1.13 3.17
C GLU A 107 -8.57 0.65 2.62
N ASP A 108 -8.66 0.38 1.31
CA ASP A 108 -9.86 -0.24 0.72
C ASP A 108 -10.14 -1.60 1.38
N THR A 109 -9.10 -2.41 1.60
CA THR A 109 -9.26 -3.71 2.27
C THR A 109 -9.72 -3.55 3.73
N PHE A 110 -9.21 -2.54 4.44
CA PHE A 110 -9.64 -2.24 5.80
C PHE A 110 -11.07 -1.67 5.85
N MET A 111 -11.50 -0.93 4.82
CA MET A 111 -12.88 -0.45 4.67
C MET A 111 -13.84 -1.63 4.49
N ASP A 112 -13.52 -2.58 3.62
CA ASP A 112 -14.31 -3.81 3.44
C ASP A 112 -14.48 -4.56 4.78
N MET A 113 -13.42 -4.63 5.58
CA MET A 113 -13.40 -5.28 6.89
C MET A 113 -14.06 -4.46 8.01
N GLY A 114 -14.48 -3.22 7.74
CA GLY A 114 -15.02 -2.28 8.72
C GLY A 114 -13.98 -1.69 9.69
N ILE A 115 -12.69 -1.95 9.45
CA ILE A 115 -11.58 -1.53 10.31
C ILE A 115 -11.29 -0.04 10.10
N TYR A 116 -11.45 0.46 8.87
CA TYR A 116 -11.31 1.89 8.56
C TYR A 116 -12.32 2.72 9.36
N GLU A 117 -13.61 2.35 9.33
CA GLU A 117 -14.64 3.09 10.07
C GLU A 117 -14.49 2.94 11.58
N LEU A 118 -14.02 1.79 12.07
CA LEU A 118 -13.67 1.63 13.49
C LEU A 118 -12.57 2.61 13.91
N TYR A 119 -11.53 2.76 13.10
CA TYR A 119 -10.45 3.71 13.36
C TYR A 119 -10.93 5.16 13.23
N GLU A 120 -11.68 5.49 12.17
CA GLU A 120 -12.16 6.85 11.93
C GLU A 120 -13.07 7.33 13.07
N GLU A 121 -14.03 6.50 13.50
CA GLU A 121 -14.93 6.80 14.62
C GLU A 121 -14.13 7.10 15.90
N GLU A 122 -13.23 6.19 16.28
CA GLU A 122 -12.49 6.34 17.54
C GLU A 122 -11.45 7.47 17.48
N SER A 123 -10.78 7.67 16.34
CA SER A 123 -9.79 8.74 16.18
C SER A 123 -10.46 10.10 16.17
N ALA A 124 -11.64 10.24 15.55
CA ALA A 124 -12.46 11.46 15.64
C ALA A 124 -12.86 11.75 17.10
N ASP A 125 -13.34 10.75 17.83
CA ASP A 125 -13.68 10.91 19.26
C ASP A 125 -12.46 11.32 20.10
N ALA A 126 -11.28 10.74 19.84
CA ALA A 126 -10.04 11.08 20.53
C ALA A 126 -9.56 12.51 20.21
N GLN A 127 -9.68 12.93 18.95
CA GLN A 127 -9.36 14.29 18.49
C GLN A 127 -10.32 15.32 19.11
N ASP A 128 -11.61 15.03 19.16
CA ASP A 128 -12.62 15.86 19.81
C ASP A 128 -12.35 15.98 21.32
N ALA A 129 -12.02 14.88 21.99
CA ALA A 129 -11.65 14.88 23.40
C ALA A 129 -10.37 15.68 23.66
N HIS A 130 -9.36 15.57 22.79
CA HIS A 130 -8.15 16.36 22.86
C HIS A 130 -8.43 17.85 22.68
N GLN A 131 -9.23 18.23 21.68
CA GLN A 131 -9.62 19.62 21.46
C GLN A 131 -10.43 20.17 22.65
N ALA A 132 -11.36 19.40 23.20
CA ALA A 132 -12.13 19.80 24.38
C ALA A 132 -11.22 20.00 25.60
N ALA A 133 -10.24 19.12 25.82
CA ALA A 133 -9.27 19.26 26.91
C ALA A 133 -8.39 20.52 26.74
N ARG A 134 -7.96 20.81 25.51
CA ARG A 134 -7.25 22.05 25.16
C ARG A 134 -8.07 23.30 25.46
N VAL A 135 -9.37 23.29 25.13
CA VAL A 135 -10.28 24.39 25.46
C VAL A 135 -10.42 24.53 26.98
N ALA A 136 -10.59 23.44 27.72
CA ALA A 136 -10.68 23.48 29.18
C ALA A 136 -9.42 24.05 29.85
N VAL A 137 -8.22 23.72 29.35
CA VAL A 137 -6.94 24.32 29.80
C VAL A 137 -6.95 25.83 29.56
N PHE A 138 -7.32 26.26 28.36
CA PHE A 138 -7.38 27.68 28.02
C PHE A 138 -8.38 28.42 28.92
N GLU A 139 -9.59 27.90 29.08
CA GLU A 139 -10.62 28.52 29.91
C GLU A 139 -10.26 28.57 31.40
N GLY A 140 -9.58 27.54 31.90
CA GLY A 140 -9.13 27.49 33.30
C GLY A 140 -7.97 28.44 33.61
N ALA A 141 -7.13 28.77 32.62
CA ALA A 141 -5.95 29.63 32.80
C ALA A 141 -6.15 31.09 32.33
N ALA A 142 -7.13 31.34 31.48
CA ALA A 142 -7.43 32.66 30.94
C ALA A 142 -8.07 33.59 31.99
N THR A 143 -7.77 34.87 31.88
CA THR A 143 -8.52 35.92 32.59
C THR A 143 -9.87 36.18 31.92
N SER A 144 -10.80 36.83 32.61
CA SER A 144 -12.11 37.18 32.04
C SER A 144 -12.00 38.11 30.81
N GLU A 145 -10.99 38.98 30.77
CA GLU A 145 -10.72 39.86 29.62
C GLU A 145 -10.20 39.05 28.42
N GLU A 146 -9.28 38.12 28.65
CA GLU A 146 -8.77 37.22 27.61
C GLU A 146 -9.86 36.31 27.05
N LEU A 147 -10.77 35.79 27.89
CA LEU A 147 -11.93 35.02 27.44
C LEU A 147 -12.89 35.86 26.60
N ALA A 148 -13.16 37.10 27.00
CA ALA A 148 -13.98 38.02 26.21
C ALA A 148 -13.33 38.29 24.84
N ARG A 149 -12.02 38.53 24.83
CA ARG A 149 -11.26 38.78 23.59
C ARG A 149 -11.23 37.57 22.67
N ALA A 150 -11.04 36.37 23.20
CA ALA A 150 -11.08 35.13 22.42
C ALA A 150 -12.42 34.96 21.70
N ARG A 151 -13.54 35.16 22.41
CA ARG A 151 -14.89 35.08 21.81
C ARG A 151 -15.13 36.13 20.72
N GLU A 152 -14.62 37.34 20.90
CA GLU A 152 -14.69 38.39 19.87
C GLU A 152 -13.91 37.98 18.61
N LEU A 153 -12.71 37.43 18.77
CA LEU A 153 -11.88 36.96 17.68
C LEU A 153 -12.53 35.77 16.95
N GLU A 154 -13.03 34.77 17.68
CA GLU A 154 -13.74 33.62 17.10
C GLU A 154 -14.99 34.04 16.31
N ALA A 155 -15.81 34.93 16.87
CA ALA A 155 -17.00 35.44 16.18
C ALA A 155 -16.63 36.19 14.89
N ALA A 156 -15.52 36.94 14.91
CA ALA A 156 -15.02 37.65 13.74
C ALA A 156 -14.42 36.72 12.69
N LEU A 157 -13.83 35.58 13.08
CA LEU A 157 -13.24 34.59 12.17
C LEU A 157 -14.31 33.69 11.53
N ASN A 158 -15.30 33.24 12.31
CA ASN A 158 -16.41 32.41 11.82
C ASN A 158 -17.25 33.12 10.75
N GLY A 159 -17.36 34.44 10.80
CA GLY A 159 -18.08 35.21 9.78
C GLY A 159 -17.38 35.27 8.41
N VAL A 160 -16.16 34.75 8.29
CA VAL A 160 -15.29 34.94 7.11
C VAL A 160 -14.90 33.64 6.42
N LEU A 161 -15.07 32.48 7.07
CA LEU A 161 -14.78 31.17 6.47
C LEU A 161 -15.61 30.93 5.20
N GLY A 162 -14.97 30.55 4.10
CA GLY A 162 -15.63 30.25 2.82
C GLY A 162 -16.02 31.48 1.98
N THR A 163 -15.58 32.69 2.36
CA THR A 163 -15.83 33.91 1.59
C THR A 163 -14.63 34.27 0.71
N ALA A 164 -14.90 34.79 -0.49
CA ALA A 164 -13.84 35.36 -1.34
C ALA A 164 -13.42 36.72 -0.77
N LEU A 165 -12.13 36.86 -0.43
CA LEU A 165 -11.58 38.04 0.21
C LEU A 165 -10.70 38.83 -0.75
N ASP A 166 -10.72 40.16 -0.62
CA ASP A 166 -9.69 41.00 -1.22
C ASP A 166 -8.40 40.96 -0.38
N GLU A 167 -7.33 41.56 -0.89
CA GLU A 167 -6.01 41.57 -0.24
C GLU A 167 -6.05 42.25 1.14
N ALA A 168 -6.87 43.31 1.29
CA ALA A 168 -6.98 44.04 2.54
C ALA A 168 -7.73 43.24 3.60
N GLU A 169 -8.80 42.55 3.24
CA GLU A 169 -9.56 41.69 4.14
C GLU A 169 -8.80 40.41 4.47
N THR A 170 -8.06 39.84 3.50
CA THR A 170 -7.11 38.74 3.75
C THR A 170 -6.08 39.13 4.80
N ALA A 171 -5.46 40.31 4.68
CA ALA A 171 -4.50 40.81 5.66
C ALA A 171 -5.13 40.99 7.05
N ARG A 172 -6.38 41.46 7.14
CA ARG A 172 -7.10 41.60 8.42
C ARG A 172 -7.43 40.25 9.05
N VAL A 173 -7.88 39.28 8.27
CA VAL A 173 -8.18 37.92 8.74
C VAL A 173 -6.92 37.24 9.25
N THR A 174 -5.83 37.32 8.49
CA THR A 174 -4.52 36.81 8.93
C THR A 174 -4.07 37.46 10.24
N ALA A 175 -4.21 38.78 10.38
CA ALA A 175 -3.88 39.48 11.62
C ALA A 175 -4.75 39.03 12.81
N ARG A 176 -6.04 38.71 12.58
CA ARG A 176 -6.92 38.16 13.63
C ARG A 176 -6.53 36.74 14.04
N PHE A 177 -6.17 35.88 13.09
CA PHE A 177 -5.64 34.55 13.41
C PHE A 177 -4.35 34.67 14.24
N GLN A 178 -3.41 35.53 13.82
CA GLN A 178 -2.19 35.78 14.58
C GLN A 178 -2.47 36.30 15.99
N GLU A 179 -3.42 37.23 16.16
CA GLU A 179 -3.80 37.72 17.48
C GLU A 179 -4.40 36.63 18.36
N TYR A 180 -5.25 35.76 17.78
CA TYR A 180 -5.84 34.62 18.48
C TYR A 180 -4.77 33.61 18.90
N ASP A 181 -3.83 33.28 18.01
CA ASP A 181 -2.71 32.37 18.29
C ASP A 181 -1.80 32.94 19.39
N ASP A 182 -1.46 34.23 19.33
CA ASP A 182 -0.66 34.92 20.35
C ASP A 182 -1.35 34.93 21.71
N LEU A 183 -2.68 35.14 21.73
CA LEU A 183 -3.49 35.06 22.94
C LEU A 183 -3.46 33.64 23.51
N TYR A 184 -3.72 32.64 22.67
CA TYR A 184 -3.71 31.23 23.06
C TYR A 184 -2.35 30.82 23.62
N ALA A 185 -1.25 31.14 22.95
CA ALA A 185 0.11 30.84 23.40
C ALA A 185 0.45 31.49 24.75
N ARG A 186 0.02 32.73 24.99
CA ARG A 186 0.23 33.41 26.29
C ARG A 186 -0.52 32.71 27.42
N VAL A 187 -1.79 32.35 27.21
CA VAL A 187 -2.61 31.65 28.20
C VAL A 187 -2.06 30.25 28.45
N TRP A 188 -1.69 29.53 27.39
CA TRP A 188 -1.12 28.19 27.49
C TRP A 188 0.17 28.17 28.30
N LYS A 189 1.11 29.09 28.04
CA LYS A 189 2.34 29.24 28.82
C LYS A 189 2.06 29.51 30.31
N ARG A 190 0.99 30.25 30.61
CA ARG A 190 0.55 30.48 31.99
C ARG A 190 0.02 29.20 32.63
N ALA A 191 -0.77 28.42 31.89
CA ALA A 191 -1.22 27.11 32.34
C ALA A 191 -0.01 26.21 32.65
N GLU A 192 0.97 26.13 31.74
CA GLU A 192 2.18 25.29 31.91
C GLU A 192 2.96 25.66 33.18
N ALA A 193 3.10 26.97 33.45
CA ALA A 193 3.76 27.44 34.65
C ALA A 193 2.99 27.10 35.94
N ALA A 194 1.66 27.00 35.89
CA ALA A 194 0.81 26.63 37.01
C ALA A 194 0.72 25.11 37.22
N GLY A 195 0.86 24.33 36.13
CA GLY A 195 0.64 22.89 36.12
C GLY A 195 -0.81 22.50 36.45
N GLY A 196 -1.02 21.23 36.78
CA GLY A 196 -2.29 20.74 37.32
C GLY A 196 -3.09 19.84 36.39
N PRO A 197 -4.26 19.37 36.85
CA PRO A 197 -4.98 18.24 36.25
C PRO A 197 -5.51 18.52 34.84
N LEU A 198 -5.81 19.78 34.49
CA LEU A 198 -6.27 20.13 33.15
C LEU A 198 -5.17 19.94 32.10
N LEU A 199 -3.92 20.32 32.42
CA LEU A 199 -2.79 20.09 31.52
C LEU A 199 -2.43 18.62 31.40
N GLU A 200 -2.47 17.88 32.51
CA GLU A 200 -2.30 16.43 32.51
C GLU A 200 -3.36 15.75 31.63
N SER A 201 -4.61 16.19 31.72
CA SER A 201 -5.72 15.72 30.89
C SER A 201 -5.52 16.05 29.40
N ALA A 202 -5.11 17.27 29.07
CA ALA A 202 -4.85 17.64 27.67
C ALA A 202 -3.67 16.86 27.07
N ALA A 203 -2.60 16.68 27.85
CA ALA A 203 -1.46 15.87 27.43
C ALA A 203 -1.82 14.38 27.28
N ALA A 204 -2.68 13.84 28.16
CA ALA A 204 -3.18 12.48 28.04
C ALA A 204 -4.07 12.28 26.80
N ALA A 205 -4.96 13.23 26.51
CA ALA A 205 -5.81 13.17 25.33
C ALA A 205 -5.01 13.30 24.03
N GLN A 206 -4.00 14.18 23.98
CA GLN A 206 -3.06 14.25 22.85
C GLN A 206 -2.34 12.92 22.63
N ARG A 207 -1.75 12.34 23.70
CA ARG A 207 -1.05 11.04 23.59
C ARG A 207 -1.96 9.92 23.11
N LEU A 208 -3.22 9.90 23.55
CA LEU A 208 -4.18 8.91 23.09
C LEU A 208 -4.43 9.05 21.58
N SER A 209 -4.68 10.28 21.11
CA SER A 209 -4.87 10.56 19.68
C SER A 209 -3.65 10.16 18.85
N ASP A 210 -2.45 10.58 19.27
CA ASP A 210 -1.21 10.30 18.53
C ASP A 210 -0.92 8.80 18.45
N GLU A 211 -1.08 8.08 19.58
CA GLU A 211 -0.85 6.63 19.64
C GLU A 211 -1.83 5.86 18.74
N MET A 212 -3.07 6.34 18.59
CA MET A 212 -4.04 5.72 17.69
C MET A 212 -3.64 5.88 16.22
N ASP A 213 -3.19 7.08 15.82
CA ASP A 213 -2.69 7.35 14.47
C ASP A 213 -1.41 6.52 14.17
N GLU A 214 -0.51 6.40 15.15
CA GLU A 214 0.69 5.56 15.04
C GLU A 214 0.35 4.08 14.90
N LEU A 215 -0.62 3.58 15.68
CA LEU A 215 -1.12 2.20 15.57
C LEU A 215 -1.77 1.93 14.21
N TRP A 216 -2.52 2.90 13.67
CA TRP A 216 -3.15 2.78 12.34
C TRP A 216 -2.12 2.59 11.23
N GLU A 217 -1.09 3.44 11.18
CA GLU A 217 -0.02 3.32 10.18
C GLU A 217 0.80 2.04 10.36
N ALA A 218 1.10 1.66 11.60
CA ALA A 218 1.79 0.42 11.90
C ALA A 218 0.98 -0.83 11.46
N ASP A 219 -0.32 -0.84 11.70
CA ASP A 219 -1.19 -1.94 11.34
C ASP A 219 -1.38 -2.06 9.82
N LYS A 220 -1.49 -0.94 9.09
CA LYS A 220 -1.50 -0.95 7.61
C LYS A 220 -0.24 -1.64 7.07
N LEU A 221 0.94 -1.26 7.57
CA LEU A 221 2.20 -1.86 7.15
C LEU A 221 2.27 -3.35 7.51
N ALA A 222 1.91 -3.70 8.75
CA ALA A 222 1.91 -5.09 9.21
C ALA A 222 0.95 -5.98 8.42
N TYR A 223 -0.22 -5.45 8.05
CA TYR A 223 -1.18 -6.19 7.23
C TYR A 223 -0.71 -6.35 5.79
N ARG A 224 -0.08 -5.33 5.18
CA ARG A 224 0.58 -5.48 3.85
C ARG A 224 1.58 -6.63 3.86
N ASP A 225 2.41 -6.72 4.90
CA ASP A 225 3.40 -7.80 5.04
C ASP A 225 2.75 -9.17 5.23
N ALA A 226 1.68 -9.25 6.05
CA ALA A 226 0.91 -10.47 6.26
C ALA A 226 0.23 -10.94 4.96
N TYR A 227 -0.32 -9.99 4.19
CA TYR A 227 -0.96 -10.24 2.90
C TYR A 227 0.01 -10.80 1.86
N ALA A 228 1.17 -10.16 1.69
CA ALA A 228 2.22 -10.66 0.82
C ALA A 228 2.73 -12.05 1.26
N SER A 229 2.82 -12.29 2.57
CA SER A 229 3.25 -13.57 3.12
C SER A 229 2.25 -14.70 2.86
N ALA A 230 0.95 -14.41 2.98
CA ALA A 230 -0.10 -15.34 2.63
C ALA A 230 -0.06 -15.74 1.14
N ALA A 231 0.10 -14.76 0.24
CA ALA A 231 0.26 -15.03 -1.19
C ALA A 231 1.50 -15.89 -1.48
N ARG A 232 2.65 -15.60 -0.85
CA ARG A 232 3.87 -16.42 -0.97
C ARG A 232 3.69 -17.84 -0.45
N GLN A 233 2.92 -18.03 0.63
CA GLN A 233 2.63 -19.36 1.16
C GLN A 233 1.83 -20.18 0.14
N MET A 234 0.80 -19.61 -0.47
CA MET A 234 0.02 -20.27 -1.52
C MET A 234 0.88 -20.66 -2.72
N LEU A 235 1.78 -19.79 -3.16
CA LEU A 235 2.74 -20.14 -4.23
C LEU A 235 3.64 -21.30 -3.81
N THR A 236 4.12 -21.30 -2.57
CA THR A 236 4.94 -22.39 -2.03
C THR A 236 4.18 -23.71 -2.03
N ASP A 237 2.91 -23.71 -1.62
CA ASP A 237 2.05 -24.89 -1.58
C ASP A 237 1.75 -25.43 -2.99
N ARG A 238 1.74 -24.56 -4.01
CA ARG A 238 1.64 -24.92 -5.44
C ARG A 238 2.96 -25.35 -6.07
N GLY A 239 4.06 -25.39 -5.31
CA GLY A 239 5.40 -25.72 -5.82
C GLY A 239 6.06 -24.59 -6.63
N LEU A 240 5.60 -23.35 -6.43
CA LEU A 240 6.07 -22.11 -7.06
C LEU A 240 6.80 -21.18 -6.07
N GLY A 241 7.34 -21.73 -4.97
CA GLY A 241 7.98 -20.95 -3.90
C GLY A 241 9.21 -20.14 -4.31
N GLN A 242 9.73 -20.34 -5.53
CA GLN A 242 10.78 -19.51 -6.12
C GLN A 242 10.28 -18.15 -6.63
N LEU A 243 8.98 -17.99 -6.86
CA LEU A 243 8.41 -16.75 -7.37
C LEU A 243 8.31 -15.70 -6.25
N ALA A 244 8.86 -14.52 -6.51
CA ALA A 244 8.67 -13.38 -5.64
C ALA A 244 7.25 -12.82 -5.78
N VAL A 245 6.72 -12.23 -4.70
CA VAL A 245 5.47 -11.47 -4.70
C VAL A 245 5.80 -10.03 -4.38
N GLU A 246 5.30 -9.13 -5.20
CA GLU A 246 5.42 -7.68 -5.05
C GLU A 246 4.02 -7.09 -4.92
N LEU A 247 3.77 -6.35 -3.84
CA LEU A 247 2.55 -5.56 -3.72
C LEU A 247 2.79 -4.21 -4.36
N VAL A 248 1.93 -3.83 -5.29
CA VAL A 248 1.97 -2.53 -5.98
C VAL A 248 0.76 -1.72 -5.58
N ASP A 249 0.96 -0.43 -5.35
CA ASP A 249 -0.15 0.49 -5.11
C ASP A 249 -0.90 0.75 -6.41
N VAL A 250 -2.18 1.10 -6.29
CA VAL A 250 -3.06 1.41 -7.41
C VAL A 250 -2.61 2.72 -8.09
N GLU A 251 -1.61 2.66 -8.97
CA GLU A 251 -1.24 3.81 -9.79
C GLU A 251 -1.93 3.77 -11.16
N ALA A 252 -2.60 4.86 -11.52
CA ALA A 252 -3.26 5.02 -12.80
C ALA A 252 -2.23 5.05 -13.96
N GLY A 253 -2.06 3.94 -14.67
CA GLY A 253 -1.43 3.96 -16.00
C GLY A 253 -0.55 2.77 -16.41
N ASP A 254 -0.26 1.80 -15.55
CA ASP A 254 0.48 0.60 -15.97
C ASP A 254 -0.52 -0.37 -16.66
N PRO A 255 -0.27 -0.86 -17.91
CA PRO A 255 -1.08 -1.91 -18.53
C PRO A 255 -0.98 -3.19 -17.70
N TRP A 256 -1.87 -3.27 -16.73
CA TRP A 256 -1.91 -4.29 -15.71
C TRP A 256 -2.46 -5.60 -16.29
N VAL A 257 -1.84 -6.71 -15.91
CA VAL A 257 -2.19 -8.06 -16.38
C VAL A 257 -3.05 -8.72 -15.31
N TRP A 258 -4.38 -8.71 -15.49
CA TRP A 258 -5.28 -9.64 -14.75
C TRP A 258 -5.02 -11.03 -15.31
N ASP A 259 -4.52 -11.94 -14.48
CA ASP A 259 -4.48 -13.36 -14.77
C ASP A 259 -5.09 -14.18 -13.62
N ASP A 260 -5.50 -15.41 -13.92
CA ASP A 260 -6.19 -16.30 -12.97
C ASP A 260 -5.34 -16.57 -11.72
N LEU A 261 -4.00 -16.55 -11.83
CA LEU A 261 -3.10 -16.70 -10.69
C LEU A 261 -3.18 -15.49 -9.75
N THR A 262 -3.15 -14.27 -10.28
CA THR A 262 -3.26 -13.05 -9.46
C THR A 262 -4.60 -13.00 -8.73
N GLU A 263 -5.70 -13.38 -9.38
CA GLU A 263 -7.03 -13.46 -8.75
C GLU A 263 -7.07 -14.48 -7.60
N ASP A 264 -6.58 -15.69 -7.85
CA ASP A 264 -6.44 -16.75 -6.86
C ASP A 264 -5.62 -16.30 -5.63
N LEU A 265 -4.50 -15.61 -5.87
CA LEU A 265 -3.64 -15.07 -4.81
C LEU A 265 -4.34 -13.98 -4.01
N HIS A 266 -5.07 -13.07 -4.67
CA HIS A 266 -5.87 -12.07 -3.98
C HIS A 266 -6.94 -12.71 -3.10
N GLU A 267 -7.69 -13.68 -3.63
CA GLU A 267 -8.74 -14.37 -2.88
C GLU A 267 -8.16 -15.11 -1.67
N HIS A 268 -7.05 -15.82 -1.83
CA HIS A 268 -6.41 -16.53 -0.74
C HIS A 268 -5.85 -15.58 0.32
N ALA A 269 -5.10 -14.55 -0.09
CA ALA A 269 -4.48 -13.61 0.83
C ALA A 269 -5.54 -12.86 1.66
N ARG A 270 -6.64 -12.39 1.05
CA ARG A 270 -7.76 -11.77 1.79
C ARG A 270 -8.36 -12.67 2.86
N LYS A 271 -8.38 -13.98 2.65
CA LYS A 271 -8.96 -14.96 3.59
C LYS A 271 -8.00 -15.45 4.67
N SER A 272 -6.69 -15.27 4.48
CA SER A 272 -5.67 -15.94 5.30
C SER A 272 -4.65 -15.00 5.93
N ALA A 273 -4.52 -13.77 5.42
CA ALA A 273 -3.62 -12.76 5.98
C ALA A 273 -4.01 -12.45 7.43
N ALA A 274 -3.07 -12.64 8.35
CA ALA A 274 -3.32 -12.37 9.75
C ALA A 274 -3.55 -10.87 9.99
N LEU A 275 -4.64 -10.53 10.70
CA LEU A 275 -4.90 -9.17 11.17
C LEU A 275 -3.86 -8.79 12.23
N PRO A 276 -3.28 -7.58 12.19
CA PRO A 276 -2.28 -7.14 13.17
C PRO A 276 -2.79 -7.20 14.62
N MET A 277 -4.07 -6.91 14.84
CA MET A 277 -4.69 -6.85 16.17
C MET A 277 -4.84 -8.22 16.84
N THR A 278 -4.92 -9.30 16.07
CA THR A 278 -5.25 -10.65 16.57
C THR A 278 -4.20 -11.70 16.24
N GLY A 279 -3.37 -11.47 15.22
CA GLY A 279 -2.49 -12.48 14.64
C GLY A 279 -3.24 -13.63 13.97
N GLN A 280 -4.54 -13.47 13.70
CA GLN A 280 -5.42 -14.47 13.09
C GLN A 280 -6.02 -13.93 11.79
N ALA A 281 -6.41 -14.82 10.89
CA ALA A 281 -7.12 -14.44 9.67
C ALA A 281 -8.44 -13.70 9.97
N PRO A 282 -8.96 -12.89 9.04
CA PRO A 282 -10.19 -12.14 9.25
C PRO A 282 -11.39 -13.09 9.38
N ASP A 283 -12.20 -12.88 10.42
CA ASP A 283 -13.41 -13.66 10.68
C ASP A 283 -14.65 -12.90 10.22
N TRP A 284 -15.36 -13.47 9.23
CA TRP A 284 -16.57 -12.92 8.63
C TRP A 284 -17.85 -13.64 9.10
N THR A 285 -17.76 -14.59 10.04
CA THR A 285 -18.89 -15.45 10.42
C THR A 285 -20.01 -14.69 11.13
N ASP A 286 -19.65 -13.69 11.95
CA ASP A 286 -20.56 -12.93 12.81
C ASP A 286 -20.47 -11.42 12.54
N GLY A 287 -20.53 -11.03 11.26
CA GLY A 287 -20.46 -9.63 10.80
C GLY A 287 -19.14 -9.29 10.11
N ARG A 288 -18.77 -8.01 10.11
CA ARG A 288 -17.46 -7.58 9.59
C ARG A 288 -16.37 -7.92 10.62
N PRO A 289 -15.12 -8.20 10.21
CA PRO A 289 -14.02 -8.46 11.13
C PRO A 289 -13.87 -7.40 12.24
N ALA A 290 -14.13 -6.13 11.94
CA ALA A 290 -14.13 -5.06 12.95
C ALA A 290 -15.16 -5.26 14.07
N ASP A 291 -16.31 -5.89 13.82
CA ASP A 291 -17.30 -6.20 14.85
C ASP A 291 -16.75 -7.20 15.87
N ALA A 292 -15.95 -8.16 15.41
CA ALA A 292 -15.24 -9.10 16.28
C ALA A 292 -14.14 -8.41 17.10
N LEU A 293 -13.39 -7.48 16.50
CA LEU A 293 -12.39 -6.67 17.21
C LEU A 293 -13.04 -5.84 18.34
N ARG A 294 -14.17 -5.18 18.04
CA ARG A 294 -14.93 -4.41 19.01
C ARG A 294 -15.43 -5.28 20.17
N ARG A 295 -15.97 -6.47 19.90
CA ARG A 295 -16.41 -7.41 20.95
C ARG A 295 -15.24 -7.93 21.80
N ALA A 296 -14.04 -8.03 21.23
CA ALA A 296 -12.85 -8.55 21.89
C ALA A 296 -12.07 -7.49 22.68
N GLY A 297 -12.48 -6.22 22.64
CA GLY A 297 -11.74 -5.11 23.27
C GLY A 297 -10.37 -4.90 22.64
N ARG A 298 -10.29 -5.00 21.30
CA ARG A 298 -9.04 -4.87 20.52
C ARG A 298 -9.11 -3.72 19.52
N THR A 299 -9.88 -2.68 19.85
CA THR A 299 -9.97 -1.48 19.03
C THR A 299 -8.71 -0.63 19.14
N TYR A 300 -8.63 0.47 18.40
CA TYR A 300 -7.48 1.37 18.45
C TYR A 300 -7.42 2.10 19.79
N ALA A 301 -8.57 2.57 20.28
CA ALA A 301 -8.67 3.19 21.59
C ALA A 301 -8.25 2.25 22.73
N ASP A 302 -8.73 0.99 22.73
CA ASP A 302 -8.37 0.00 23.75
C ASP A 302 -6.87 -0.30 23.78
N ARG A 303 -6.26 -0.44 22.59
CA ARG A 303 -4.82 -0.72 22.44
C ARG A 303 -3.96 0.48 22.83
N ALA A 304 -4.33 1.68 22.37
CA ALA A 304 -3.62 2.91 22.72
C ALA A 304 -3.69 3.20 24.22
N ALA A 305 -4.84 2.95 24.86
CA ALA A 305 -4.97 3.09 26.31
C ALA A 305 -4.09 2.07 27.09
N THR A 306 -3.93 0.86 26.56
CA THR A 306 -3.07 -0.17 27.17
C THR A 306 -1.59 0.18 27.08
N ASN A 307 -1.13 0.70 25.94
CA ASN A 307 0.26 1.14 25.76
C ASN A 307 0.61 2.32 26.68
N ASN A 308 -0.34 3.22 26.94
CA ASN A 308 -0.17 4.36 27.84
C ASN A 308 -0.18 4.00 29.35
N ALA A 309 -0.55 2.76 29.71
CA ALA A 309 -0.63 2.31 31.11
C ALA A 309 0.64 1.56 31.58
N GLY A 310 1.56 1.23 30.68
CA GLY A 310 2.83 0.54 30.95
C GLY A 310 4.01 1.49 31.12
#